data_AF-A0A1Q8BR34-F1
#
_entry.id   AF-A0A1Q8BR34-F1
#
_cell.length_a   1.000
_cell.length_b   1.000
_cell.length_c   1.000
_cell.angle_alpha   90.00
_cell.angle_beta   90.00
_cell.angle_gamma   90.00
#
_symmetry.space_group_name_H-M   'P 1'
#
loop_
_entity.id
_entity.type
_entity.pdbx_description
1 polymer ?
#
loop_
_entity_poly.entity_id
_entity_poly.type
_entity_poly.pdbx_seq_one_letter_code
_entity_poly.pdbx_strand_id
1 'polypeptide(L)'
;MRPSGETGTATWGVRWAVNPGVELRTWRARRRLSLRALASRVSCDYGYLGKIENGKANLTQGMAVACDQALGANGALIRAWKTAQGSVRPAQLPAAPALLLGRENELAALAAGLRSRDTGSPRVAAIDGAAGVGKTALALRLAHDISHQYVDGHLYADFGGFAPPEKAASAGKVLMSFLTAMGATLVPDTAVERASLYRSLLIERNTLIVLDNVNDLDDVEQLMPASPGCAVLVTSRRALPSLVARHNATRVVVRPLSEDKSIELMSIVIGNDRAEAAGEAMAMLARRCGHLPLALALAAEQIAMYPNRPVVELVDEMIDDEDRLRAWGNTNLREVLSWSYRNLSPDAALLFQVFSQHRDSHLSVAAAAALAGVPALQVRRLLHQLASLHLVEIDSDQVIRLHEVVRAYGRDLATAVDAEEQRIWPPPTVA
;
A
#
# COMPACT_ATOMS: atom_id res chain seq x y z
N MET A 1 60.88 10.25 12.91
CA MET A 1 60.10 11.26 13.67
C MET A 1 58.70 11.35 13.08
N ARG A 2 57.66 10.95 13.83
CA ARG A 2 56.30 11.49 13.65
C ARG A 2 56.28 12.94 14.17
N PRO A 3 55.40 13.80 13.64
CA PRO A 3 54.06 14.01 14.24
C PRO A 3 52.94 13.87 13.18
N SER A 4 51.81 13.18 13.41
CA SER A 4 50.56 13.64 14.04
C SER A 4 50.06 14.97 13.44
N GLY A 5 48.85 15.13 12.89
CA GLY A 5 47.65 14.31 12.87
C GLY A 5 46.50 15.30 12.72
N GLU A 6 45.66 15.16 11.70
CA GLU A 6 44.34 15.81 11.64
C GLU A 6 43.50 15.04 10.62
N THR A 7 42.82 14.02 11.13
CA THR A 7 41.70 13.37 10.44
C THR A 7 40.54 14.36 10.42
N GLY A 8 40.46 15.18 9.36
CA GLY A 8 39.26 15.93 9.04
C GLY A 8 38.15 14.96 8.65
N THR A 9 37.40 14.47 9.63
CA THR A 9 36.09 13.88 9.38
C THR A 9 35.18 15.02 8.91
N ALA A 10 35.11 15.16 7.58
CA ALA A 10 34.12 16.00 6.92
C ALA A 10 32.73 15.45 7.27
N THR A 11 32.19 15.94 8.39
CA THR A 11 30.79 15.79 8.74
C THR A 11 30.01 16.61 7.73
N TRP A 12 29.48 15.94 6.71
CA TRP A 12 28.40 16.46 5.88
C TRP A 12 27.13 16.55 6.73
N GLY A 13 27.15 17.46 7.70
CA GLY A 13 26.00 17.83 8.51
C GLY A 13 25.06 18.66 7.66
N VAL A 14 24.01 18.00 7.17
CA VAL A 14 22.91 18.63 6.44
C VAL A 14 22.28 19.70 7.35
N ARG A 15 22.70 20.95 7.18
CA ARG A 15 22.15 22.14 7.85
C ARG A 15 20.82 22.55 7.17
N TRP A 16 19.71 21.95 7.58
CA TRP A 16 18.39 22.58 7.41
C TRP A 16 17.53 22.54 8.67
N ALA A 17 18.12 22.43 9.87
CA ALA A 17 17.37 22.49 11.12
C ALA A 17 16.58 23.81 11.20
N VAL A 18 15.24 23.72 11.11
CA VAL A 18 14.32 24.83 11.31
C VAL A 18 14.53 25.36 12.73
N ASN A 19 15.07 26.56 12.85
CA ASN A 19 15.28 27.18 14.16
C ASN A 19 13.93 27.65 14.73
N PRO A 20 13.46 27.13 15.88
CA PRO A 20 12.16 27.49 16.45
C PRO A 20 12.05 28.99 16.76
N GLY A 21 13.18 29.63 17.06
CA GLY A 21 13.25 31.08 17.28
C GLY A 21 12.97 31.89 16.00
N VAL A 22 13.42 31.41 14.85
CA VAL A 22 13.17 32.05 13.54
C VAL A 22 11.71 31.87 13.14
N GLU A 23 11.15 30.69 13.35
CA GLU A 23 9.73 30.42 13.08
C GLU A 23 8.84 31.29 13.99
N LEU A 24 9.18 31.40 15.28
CA LEU A 24 8.47 32.24 16.26
C LEU A 24 8.46 33.70 15.84
N ARG A 25 9.63 34.23 15.45
CA ARG A 25 9.76 35.60 14.95
C ARG A 25 8.93 35.82 13.69
N THR A 26 8.95 34.87 12.76
CA THR A 26 8.24 34.95 11.48
C THR A 26 6.73 35.02 11.69
N TRP A 27 6.17 34.13 12.52
CA TRP A 27 4.74 34.13 12.83
C TRP A 27 4.31 35.34 13.65
N ARG A 28 5.13 35.77 14.60
CA ARG A 28 4.86 37.00 15.36
C ARG A 28 4.81 38.23 14.45
N ALA A 29 5.76 38.35 13.51
CA ALA A 29 5.80 39.44 12.53
C ALA A 29 4.58 39.41 11.60
N ARG A 30 4.18 38.23 11.09
CA ARG A 30 2.97 38.06 10.27
C ARG A 30 1.70 38.49 11.01
N ARG A 31 1.61 38.24 12.31
CA ARG A 31 0.49 38.68 13.16
C ARG A 31 0.63 40.11 13.68
N ARG A 32 1.69 40.84 13.28
CA ARG A 32 2.01 42.22 13.72
C ARG A 32 2.02 42.37 15.25
N LEU A 33 2.44 41.33 15.97
CA LEU A 33 2.52 41.35 17.43
C LEU A 33 3.89 41.82 17.89
N SER A 34 3.92 42.67 18.92
CA SER A 34 5.17 42.98 19.62
C SER A 34 5.59 41.80 20.51
N LEU A 35 6.88 41.69 20.81
CA LEU A 35 7.40 40.67 21.73
C LEU A 35 6.73 40.75 23.11
N ARG A 36 6.48 41.97 23.60
CA ARG A 36 5.76 42.20 24.87
C ARG A 36 4.30 41.73 24.80
N ALA A 37 3.60 42.00 23.69
CA ALA A 37 2.22 41.56 23.52
C ALA A 37 2.10 40.03 23.46
N LEU A 38 3.07 39.36 22.81
CA LEU A 38 3.14 37.90 22.81
C LEU A 38 3.47 37.35 24.22
N ALA A 39 4.45 37.94 24.92
CA ALA A 39 4.82 37.56 26.28
C ALA A 39 3.63 37.60 27.25
N SER A 40 2.81 38.66 27.17
CA SER A 40 1.59 38.78 27.97
C SER A 40 0.53 37.74 27.64
N ARG A 41 0.42 37.28 26.38
CA ARG A 41 -0.56 36.25 25.97
C ARG A 41 -0.16 34.84 26.39
N VAL A 42 1.14 34.58 26.49
CA VAL A 42 1.70 33.27 26.80
C VAL A 42 2.15 33.19 28.27
N SER A 43 1.88 34.24 29.06
CA SER A 43 2.24 34.37 30.48
C SER A 43 3.72 34.06 30.75
N CYS A 44 4.62 34.62 29.96
CA CYS A 44 6.05 34.38 30.06
C CYS A 44 6.88 35.66 30.03
N ASP A 45 8.15 35.58 30.45
CA ASP A 45 9.06 36.71 30.43
C ASP A 45 9.42 37.12 28.98
N TYR A 46 9.27 38.42 28.68
CA TYR A 46 9.53 38.96 27.33
C TYR A 46 11.01 38.86 26.94
N GLY A 47 11.93 38.95 27.93
CA GLY A 47 13.37 38.81 27.72
C GLY A 47 13.74 37.37 27.35
N TYR A 48 13.04 36.39 27.94
CA TYR A 48 13.19 34.99 27.60
C TYR A 48 12.70 34.68 26.17
N LEU A 49 11.54 35.19 25.74
CA LEU A 49 11.10 35.09 24.33
C LEU A 49 12.09 35.75 23.36
N GLY A 50 12.67 36.89 23.74
CA GLY A 50 13.70 37.56 22.95
C GLY A 50 14.98 36.73 22.81
N LYS A 51 15.39 36.01 23.87
CA LYS A 51 16.53 35.07 23.80
C LYS A 51 16.22 33.90 22.87
N ILE A 52 15.00 33.38 22.88
CA ILE A 52 14.56 32.29 21.99
C ILE A 52 14.59 32.72 20.52
N GLU A 53 14.01 33.88 20.18
CA GLU A 53 14.03 34.36 18.77
C GLU A 53 15.45 34.55 18.22
N ASN A 54 16.40 34.85 19.09
CA ASN A 54 17.81 35.04 18.74
C ASN A 54 18.65 33.76 18.83
N GLY A 55 18.04 32.60 19.09
CA GLY A 55 18.73 31.32 19.22
C GLY A 55 19.64 31.22 20.46
N LYS A 56 19.46 32.09 21.45
CA LYS A 56 20.24 32.13 22.71
C LYS A 56 19.58 31.34 23.84
N ALA A 57 18.37 30.83 23.63
CA ALA A 57 17.65 29.98 24.56
C ALA A 57 16.77 28.99 23.78
N ASN A 58 16.55 27.80 24.34
CA ASN A 58 15.69 26.79 23.74
C ASN A 58 14.24 27.03 24.12
N LEU A 59 13.35 26.89 23.13
CA LEU A 59 11.91 26.83 23.35
C LEU A 59 11.57 25.51 24.06
N THR A 60 10.68 25.53 25.05
CA THR A 60 10.16 24.31 25.70
C THR A 60 8.89 23.83 24.99
N GLN A 61 8.50 22.56 25.18
CA GLN A 61 7.28 22.00 24.57
C GLN A 61 6.02 22.81 24.94
N GLY A 62 5.84 23.10 26.24
CA GLY A 62 4.71 23.88 26.72
C GLY A 62 4.64 25.28 26.12
N MET A 63 5.79 25.93 25.93
CA MET A 63 5.86 27.24 25.29
C MET A 63 5.65 27.18 23.78
N ALA A 64 6.09 26.11 23.11
CA ALA A 64 5.83 25.92 21.69
C ALA A 64 4.33 25.80 21.43
N VAL A 65 3.62 24.99 22.24
CA VAL A 65 2.14 24.84 22.16
C VAL A 65 1.44 26.18 22.43
N ALA A 66 1.81 26.86 23.52
CA ALA A 66 1.13 28.09 23.91
C ALA A 66 1.41 29.25 22.94
N CYS A 67 2.61 29.35 22.37
CA CYS A 67 2.91 30.31 21.30
C CYS A 67 2.19 29.96 19.99
N ASP A 68 2.09 28.67 19.63
CA ASP A 68 1.39 28.22 18.43
C ASP A 68 -0.09 28.59 18.46
N GLN A 69 -0.75 28.35 19.60
CA GLN A 69 -2.14 28.74 19.84
C GLN A 69 -2.30 30.27 19.83
N ALA A 70 -1.46 31.01 20.55
CA ALA A 70 -1.53 32.47 20.64
C ALA A 70 -1.29 33.18 19.29
N LEU A 71 -0.53 32.55 18.39
CA LEU A 71 -0.22 33.05 17.05
C LEU A 71 -1.10 32.43 15.96
N GLY A 72 -1.94 31.45 16.28
CA GLY A 72 -2.72 30.67 15.32
C GLY A 72 -1.83 30.09 14.21
N ALA A 73 -0.73 29.44 14.59
CA ALA A 73 0.30 28.96 13.69
C ALA A 73 0.06 27.53 13.18
N ASN A 74 -1.08 26.91 13.54
CA ASN A 74 -1.52 25.60 13.06
C ASN A 74 -0.43 24.52 13.17
N GLY A 75 0.21 24.46 14.34
CA GLY A 75 1.26 23.51 14.70
C GLY A 75 2.66 23.85 14.16
N ALA A 76 2.87 24.98 13.47
CA ALA A 76 4.17 25.32 12.91
C ALA A 76 5.27 25.48 13.96
N LEU A 77 4.94 26.04 15.13
CA LEU A 77 5.91 26.25 16.21
C LEU A 77 6.20 24.96 16.97
N ILE A 78 5.19 24.12 17.13
CA ILE A 78 5.34 22.77 17.69
C ILE A 78 6.23 21.92 16.76
N ARG A 79 6.01 22.00 15.43
CA ARG A 79 6.85 21.33 14.42
C ARG A 79 8.30 21.80 14.50
N ALA A 80 8.54 23.12 14.46
CA ALA A 80 9.89 23.67 14.52
C ALA A 80 10.61 23.27 15.81
N TRP A 81 9.92 23.29 16.95
CA TRP A 81 10.46 22.81 18.23
C TRP A 81 10.88 21.34 18.17
N LYS A 82 10.02 20.44 17.67
CA LYS A 82 10.35 19.01 17.51
C LYS A 82 11.56 18.83 16.60
N THR A 83 11.63 19.54 15.47
CA THR A 83 12.77 19.47 14.55
C THR A 83 14.08 19.92 15.21
N ALA A 84 14.03 20.96 16.05
CA ALA A 84 15.19 21.46 16.78
C ALA A 84 15.65 20.54 17.93
N GLN A 85 14.75 19.71 18.46
CA GLN A 85 15.04 18.67 19.45
C GLN A 85 15.68 17.41 18.81
N GLY A 86 16.00 17.43 17.52
CA GLY A 86 16.55 16.27 16.82
C GLY A 86 15.51 15.19 16.48
N SER A 87 14.22 15.49 16.59
CA SER A 87 13.18 14.61 16.06
C SER A 87 13.29 14.59 14.54
N VAL A 88 13.94 13.55 14.01
CA VAL A 88 13.89 13.25 12.58
C VAL A 88 12.43 13.11 12.19
N ARG A 89 12.01 13.86 11.17
CA ARG A 89 10.69 13.71 10.55
C ARG A 89 10.84 12.73 9.38
N PRO A 90 10.40 11.47 9.51
CA PRO A 90 10.49 10.53 8.40
C PRO A 90 9.64 11.03 7.23
N ALA A 91 10.15 10.90 6.01
CA ALA A 91 9.45 11.21 4.77
C ALA A 91 9.67 10.07 3.79
N GLN A 92 9.09 8.90 4.11
CA GLN A 92 9.41 7.63 3.44
C GLN A 92 8.44 7.26 2.32
N LEU A 93 7.40 8.06 2.07
CA LEU A 93 6.40 7.72 1.05
C LEU A 93 7.07 7.64 -0.33
N PRO A 94 6.94 6.51 -1.05
CA PRO A 94 7.24 6.43 -2.47
C PRO A 94 6.43 7.47 -3.26
N ALA A 95 6.87 7.77 -4.48
CA ALA A 95 6.14 8.68 -5.35
C ALA A 95 4.71 8.17 -5.59
N ALA A 96 3.72 9.08 -5.53
CA ALA A 96 2.37 8.75 -5.97
C ALA A 96 2.38 8.42 -7.47
N PRO A 97 1.50 7.52 -7.94
CA PRO A 97 1.30 7.32 -9.36
C PRO A 97 0.84 8.64 -10.01
N ALA A 98 1.41 8.96 -11.18
CA ALA A 98 1.02 10.15 -11.94
C ALA A 98 -0.45 10.09 -12.39
N LEU A 99 -0.95 8.88 -12.66
CA LEU A 99 -2.30 8.61 -13.11
C LEU A 99 -2.95 7.54 -12.23
N LEU A 100 -4.19 7.81 -11.80
CA LEU A 100 -5.05 6.85 -11.12
C LEU A 100 -6.48 7.05 -11.62
N LEU A 101 -7.01 6.06 -12.35
CA LEU A 101 -8.31 6.16 -13.01
C LEU A 101 -9.38 5.35 -12.28
N GLY A 102 -10.59 5.92 -12.17
CA GLY A 102 -11.79 5.19 -11.73
C GLY A 102 -11.74 4.75 -10.27
N ARG A 103 -11.02 5.48 -9.43
CA ARG A 103 -10.84 5.18 -7.99
C ARG A 103 -11.38 6.26 -7.06
N GLU A 104 -12.22 7.14 -7.59
CA GLU A 104 -12.71 8.32 -6.87
C GLU A 104 -13.57 7.92 -5.67
N ASN A 105 -14.39 6.87 -5.83
CA ASN A 105 -15.25 6.34 -4.77
C ASN A 105 -14.43 5.68 -3.66
N GLU A 106 -13.46 4.84 -4.02
CA GLU A 106 -12.56 4.18 -3.09
C GLU A 106 -11.73 5.20 -2.29
N LEU A 107 -11.17 6.21 -2.97
CA LEU A 107 -10.44 7.31 -2.31
C LEU A 107 -11.34 8.07 -1.34
N ALA A 108 -12.56 8.42 -1.76
CA ALA A 108 -13.51 9.15 -0.91
C ALA A 108 -13.89 8.35 0.34
N ALA A 109 -14.14 7.04 0.20
CA ALA A 109 -14.48 6.15 1.30
C ALA A 109 -13.32 6.02 2.30
N LEU A 110 -12.09 5.77 1.82
CA LEU A 110 -10.90 5.67 2.67
C LEU A 110 -10.60 6.99 3.37
N ALA A 111 -10.68 8.12 2.66
CA ALA A 111 -10.47 9.43 3.24
C ALA A 111 -11.53 9.79 4.28
N ALA A 112 -12.79 9.40 4.09
CA ALA A 112 -13.84 9.57 5.09
C ALA A 112 -13.58 8.74 6.35
N GLY A 113 -13.19 7.47 6.18
CA GLY A 113 -12.78 6.60 7.28
C GLY A 113 -11.64 7.16 8.11
N LEU A 114 -10.59 7.66 7.45
CA LEU A 114 -9.43 8.29 8.09
C LEU A 114 -9.71 9.70 8.63
N ARG A 115 -10.89 10.28 8.42
CA ARG A 115 -11.30 11.55 9.05
C ARG A 115 -12.10 11.34 10.34
N SER A 116 -12.74 10.18 10.51
CA SER A 116 -13.53 9.87 11.71
C SER A 116 -12.66 9.96 12.96
N ARG A 117 -13.15 10.68 13.98
CA ARG A 117 -12.44 10.88 15.24
C ARG A 117 -13.01 9.95 16.31
N ASP A 118 -12.56 8.71 16.33
CA ASP A 118 -12.67 7.91 17.56
C ASP A 118 -11.62 8.40 18.56
N THR A 119 -12.06 8.67 19.79
CA THR A 119 -11.21 9.21 20.85
C THR A 119 -10.48 8.07 21.56
N GLY A 120 -9.28 7.72 21.07
CA GLY A 120 -8.36 6.85 21.82
C GLY A 120 -7.55 5.84 21.00
N SER A 121 -7.92 5.61 19.73
CA SER A 121 -7.31 4.59 18.87
C SER A 121 -6.72 5.23 17.60
N PRO A 122 -5.66 4.64 17.01
CA PRO A 122 -5.21 5.09 15.69
C PRO A 122 -6.26 4.82 14.63
N ARG A 123 -6.28 5.65 13.59
CA ARG A 123 -7.19 5.45 12.47
C ARG A 123 -6.65 4.38 11.54
N VAL A 124 -7.46 3.39 11.21
CA VAL A 124 -7.01 2.26 10.36
C VAL A 124 -7.83 2.21 9.10
N ALA A 125 -7.15 2.08 7.97
CA ALA A 125 -7.76 1.80 6.68
C ALA A 125 -7.07 0.59 6.04
N ALA A 126 -7.88 -0.31 5.50
CA ALA A 126 -7.40 -1.53 4.84
C ALA A 126 -7.88 -1.56 3.39
N ILE A 127 -6.94 -1.79 2.48
CA ILE A 127 -7.15 -1.90 1.05
C ILE A 127 -6.81 -3.34 0.64
N ASP A 128 -7.81 -4.12 0.27
CA ASP A 128 -7.61 -5.47 -0.26
C ASP A 128 -8.16 -5.63 -1.67
N GLY A 129 -7.79 -6.71 -2.36
CA GLY A 129 -8.11 -6.94 -3.77
C GLY A 129 -7.05 -7.77 -4.49
N ALA A 130 -7.36 -8.16 -5.73
CA ALA A 130 -6.51 -9.00 -6.56
C ALA A 130 -5.12 -8.40 -6.84
N ALA A 131 -4.17 -9.26 -7.20
CA ALA A 131 -2.86 -8.79 -7.62
C ALA A 131 -2.97 -7.94 -8.89
N GLY A 132 -2.18 -6.87 -9.01
CA GLY A 132 -2.22 -5.96 -10.18
C GLY A 132 -3.45 -5.04 -10.26
N VAL A 133 -4.40 -5.09 -9.32
CA VAL A 133 -5.62 -4.27 -9.32
C VAL A 133 -5.40 -2.78 -8.98
N GLY A 134 -4.20 -2.42 -8.51
CA GLY A 134 -3.81 -1.03 -8.18
C GLY A 134 -3.91 -0.64 -6.71
N LYS A 135 -3.88 -1.58 -5.76
CA LYS A 135 -3.95 -1.29 -4.31
C LYS A 135 -2.85 -0.35 -3.82
N THR A 136 -1.59 -0.64 -4.16
CA THR A 136 -0.43 0.21 -3.80
C THR A 136 -0.57 1.60 -4.39
N ALA A 137 -0.97 1.70 -5.66
CA ALA A 137 -1.22 2.96 -6.35
C ALA A 137 -2.31 3.80 -5.65
N LEU A 138 -3.42 3.17 -5.26
CA LEU A 138 -4.49 3.79 -4.49
C LEU A 138 -4.00 4.25 -3.11
N ALA A 139 -3.26 3.41 -2.41
CA ALA A 139 -2.74 3.69 -1.08
C ALA A 139 -1.77 4.88 -1.08
N LEU A 140 -0.83 4.89 -2.02
CA LEU A 140 0.13 5.97 -2.18
C LEU A 140 -0.56 7.26 -2.58
N ARG A 141 -1.54 7.23 -3.50
CA ARG A 141 -2.31 8.41 -3.86
C ARG A 141 -3.01 9.02 -2.64
N LEU A 142 -3.73 8.20 -1.89
CA LEU A 142 -4.39 8.64 -0.65
C LEU A 142 -3.38 9.19 0.36
N ALA A 143 -2.26 8.48 0.59
CA ALA A 143 -1.23 8.86 1.54
C ALA A 143 -0.64 10.23 1.21
N HIS A 144 -0.39 10.52 -0.07
CA HIS A 144 0.04 11.85 -0.53
C HIS A 144 -1.04 12.91 -0.31
N ASP A 145 -2.30 12.62 -0.67
CA ASP A 145 -3.42 13.56 -0.52
C ASP A 145 -3.62 13.98 0.96
N ILE A 146 -3.42 13.07 1.91
CA ILE A 146 -3.59 13.34 3.36
C ILE A 146 -2.28 13.65 4.09
N SER A 147 -1.13 13.55 3.42
CA SER A 147 0.21 13.65 4.03
C SER A 147 0.40 14.91 4.88
N HIS A 148 -0.17 16.04 4.45
CA HIS A 148 -0.09 17.33 5.13
C HIS A 148 -0.72 17.34 6.54
N GLN A 149 -1.64 16.41 6.83
CA GLN A 149 -2.28 16.27 8.15
C GLN A 149 -1.36 15.57 9.16
N TYR A 150 -0.40 14.78 8.67
CA TYR A 150 0.56 14.02 9.49
C TYR A 150 1.89 14.77 9.56
N VAL A 151 1.89 15.74 10.47
CA VAL A 151 2.94 16.74 10.63
C VAL A 151 4.25 16.18 11.18
N ASP A 152 4.20 15.04 11.86
CA ASP A 152 5.38 14.41 12.47
C ASP A 152 6.06 13.41 11.53
N GLY A 153 5.49 13.18 10.34
CA GLY A 153 6.11 12.44 9.24
C GLY A 153 5.30 11.26 8.75
N HIS A 154 5.92 10.49 7.85
CA HIS A 154 5.33 9.36 7.17
C HIS A 154 6.33 8.21 7.11
N LEU A 155 5.87 7.04 7.53
CA LEU A 155 6.62 5.79 7.51
C LEU A 155 6.02 4.88 6.44
N TYR A 156 6.87 4.20 5.69
CA TYR A 156 6.46 3.29 4.62
C TYR A 156 7.26 2.00 4.69
N ALA A 157 6.57 0.86 4.60
CA ALA A 157 7.19 -0.44 4.43
C ALA A 157 6.41 -1.28 3.42
N ASP A 158 7.13 -1.85 2.45
CA ASP A 158 6.63 -2.94 1.62
C ASP A 158 7.01 -4.27 2.28
N PHE A 159 6.02 -5.06 2.63
CA PHE A 159 6.21 -6.36 3.26
C PHE A 159 6.68 -7.44 2.31
N GLY A 160 6.49 -7.26 1.00
CA GLY A 160 6.75 -8.32 0.05
C GLY A 160 5.98 -9.60 0.41
N GLY A 161 4.82 -9.51 1.06
CA GLY A 161 4.28 -10.61 1.88
C GLY A 161 3.93 -11.88 1.12
N PHE A 162 3.86 -11.82 -0.20
CA PHE A 162 3.60 -12.97 -1.07
C PHE A 162 4.85 -13.44 -1.83
N ALA A 163 5.97 -12.72 -1.74
CA ALA A 163 7.27 -13.16 -2.24
C ALA A 163 7.80 -14.36 -1.41
N PRO A 164 8.84 -15.06 -1.88
CA PRO A 164 9.49 -16.12 -1.10
C PRO A 164 9.88 -15.65 0.31
N PRO A 165 9.86 -16.54 1.33
CA PRO A 165 10.11 -16.16 2.73
C PRO A 165 11.43 -15.40 2.94
N GLU A 166 12.48 -15.69 2.17
CA GLU A 166 13.74 -14.95 2.25
C GLU A 166 13.66 -13.47 1.83
N LYS A 167 12.66 -13.11 1.00
CA LYS A 167 12.42 -11.75 0.48
C LYS A 167 11.34 -10.99 1.24
N ALA A 168 10.46 -11.70 1.95
CA ALA A 168 9.41 -11.07 2.75
C ALA A 168 10.01 -10.34 3.97
N ALA A 169 9.50 -9.15 4.26
CA ALA A 169 9.86 -8.43 5.46
C ALA A 169 9.08 -8.98 6.66
N SER A 170 9.74 -9.09 7.82
CA SER A 170 9.05 -9.37 9.09
C SER A 170 8.81 -8.08 9.85
N ALA A 171 7.77 -8.05 10.71
CA ALA A 171 7.48 -6.89 11.56
C ALA A 171 8.71 -6.42 12.37
N GLY A 172 9.52 -7.36 12.89
CA GLY A 172 10.75 -7.03 13.63
C GLY A 172 11.80 -6.26 12.81
N LYS A 173 11.94 -6.57 11.52
CA LYS A 173 12.84 -5.85 10.59
C LYS A 173 12.26 -4.47 10.23
N VAL A 174 10.95 -4.41 9.98
CA VAL A 174 10.25 -3.15 9.67
C VAL A 174 10.31 -2.19 10.87
N LEU A 175 10.04 -2.68 12.09
CA LEU A 175 10.15 -1.89 13.32
C LEU A 175 11.57 -1.31 13.49
N MET A 176 12.61 -2.10 13.25
CA MET A 176 13.99 -1.62 13.31
C MET A 176 14.24 -0.46 12.32
N SER A 177 13.75 -0.61 11.08
CA SER A 177 13.83 0.45 10.07
C SER A 177 13.08 1.72 10.49
N PHE A 178 11.84 1.58 11.00
CA PHE A 178 11.03 2.71 11.46
C PHE A 178 11.66 3.43 12.67
N LEU A 179 12.17 2.68 13.65
CA LEU A 179 12.86 3.24 14.81
C LEU A 179 14.10 4.05 14.37
N THR A 180 14.90 3.48 13.47
CA THR A 180 16.06 4.16 12.90
C THR A 180 15.66 5.44 12.18
N ALA A 181 14.60 5.39 11.36
CA ALA A 181 14.10 6.54 10.61
C ALA A 181 13.54 7.64 11.51
N MET A 182 12.99 7.30 12.68
CA MET A 182 12.53 8.25 13.69
C MET A 182 13.67 8.83 14.55
N GLY A 183 14.92 8.42 14.30
CA GLY A 183 16.11 8.90 15.00
C GLY A 183 16.40 8.18 16.32
N ALA A 184 15.89 6.96 16.52
CA ALA A 184 16.26 6.16 17.69
C ALA A 184 17.77 5.84 17.65
N THR A 185 18.49 6.24 18.69
CA THR A 185 19.94 6.03 18.81
C THR A 185 20.30 4.62 19.27
N LEU A 186 19.40 4.00 20.05
CA LEU A 186 19.53 2.62 20.51
C LEU A 186 18.27 1.86 20.12
N VAL A 187 18.42 0.94 19.16
CA VAL A 187 17.34 0.05 18.73
C VAL A 187 17.51 -1.29 19.44
N PRO A 188 16.49 -1.77 20.20
CA PRO A 188 16.57 -3.05 20.90
C PRO A 188 16.77 -4.24 19.97
N ASP A 189 17.29 -5.35 20.48
CA ASP A 189 17.55 -6.55 19.68
C ASP A 189 16.27 -7.35 19.41
N THR A 190 15.31 -7.36 20.35
CA THR A 190 14.11 -8.17 20.24
C THR A 190 12.94 -7.42 19.58
N ALA A 191 12.10 -8.14 18.84
CA ALA A 191 10.92 -7.55 18.18
C ALA A 191 9.93 -6.95 19.20
N VAL A 192 9.76 -7.58 20.36
CA VAL A 192 8.84 -7.13 21.42
C VAL A 192 9.28 -5.80 22.02
N GLU A 193 10.58 -5.65 22.30
CA GLU A 193 11.13 -4.40 22.81
C GLU A 193 11.09 -3.30 21.74
N ARG A 194 11.37 -3.64 20.47
CA ARG A 194 11.22 -2.70 19.34
C ARG A 194 9.79 -2.19 19.21
N ALA A 195 8.79 -3.06 19.29
CA ALA A 195 7.38 -2.67 19.24
C ALA A 195 7.00 -1.74 20.41
N SER A 196 7.55 -2.01 21.60
CA SER A 196 7.33 -1.19 22.79
C SER A 196 7.97 0.20 22.66
N LEU A 197 9.21 0.28 22.18
CA LEU A 197 9.87 1.56 21.89
C LEU A 197 9.15 2.33 20.78
N TYR A 198 8.72 1.63 19.73
CA TYR A 198 7.97 2.22 18.61
C TYR A 198 6.68 2.89 19.08
N ARG A 199 5.89 2.19 19.92
CA ARG A 199 4.69 2.78 20.53
C ARG A 199 5.02 4.00 21.39
N SER A 200 6.05 3.92 22.22
CA SER A 200 6.51 5.04 23.06
C SER A 200 6.91 6.28 22.23
N LEU A 201 7.61 6.08 21.11
CA LEU A 201 8.03 7.18 20.23
C LEU A 201 6.87 7.83 19.47
N LEU A 202 5.75 7.11 19.27
CA LEU A 202 4.57 7.61 18.55
C LEU A 202 3.51 8.25 19.47
N ILE A 203 3.69 8.19 20.79
CA ILE A 203 2.85 8.94 21.73
C ILE A 203 2.85 10.42 21.34
N GLU A 204 1.66 11.03 21.26
CA GLU A 204 1.45 12.44 20.89
C GLU A 204 2.04 12.85 19.52
N ARG A 205 2.36 11.88 18.65
CA ARG A 205 2.76 12.13 17.27
C ARG A 205 1.59 11.94 16.30
N ASN A 206 1.58 12.80 15.28
CA ASN A 206 0.73 12.73 14.12
C ASN A 206 1.51 12.15 12.95
N THR A 207 1.60 10.82 12.89
CA THR A 207 2.38 10.07 11.90
C THR A 207 1.48 9.21 11.04
N LEU A 208 1.70 9.21 9.73
CA LEU A 208 1.08 8.24 8.82
C LEU A 208 1.99 7.02 8.68
N ILE A 209 1.43 5.84 8.82
CA ILE A 209 2.12 4.58 8.60
C ILE A 209 1.46 3.87 7.43
N VAL A 210 2.22 3.55 6.39
CA VAL A 210 1.75 2.79 5.23
C VAL A 210 2.44 1.43 5.22
N LEU A 211 1.66 0.37 5.36
CA LEU A 211 2.09 -1.02 5.31
C LEU A 211 1.60 -1.64 4.00
N ASP A 212 2.47 -1.72 3.01
CA ASP A 212 2.12 -2.21 1.68
C ASP A 212 2.38 -3.71 1.56
N ASN A 213 1.53 -4.41 0.79
CA ASN A 213 1.68 -5.81 0.40
C ASN A 213 1.82 -6.78 1.59
N VAL A 214 1.04 -6.56 2.64
CA VAL A 214 0.97 -7.40 3.84
C VAL A 214 0.32 -8.75 3.52
N ASN A 215 0.86 -9.84 4.05
CA ASN A 215 0.25 -11.18 3.97
C ASN A 215 -0.24 -11.68 5.35
N ASP A 216 0.49 -11.38 6.41
CA ASP A 216 0.15 -11.79 7.79
C ASP A 216 -0.44 -10.63 8.60
N LEU A 217 -1.52 -10.91 9.32
CA LEU A 217 -2.14 -9.96 10.22
C LEU A 217 -1.28 -9.72 11.47
N ASP A 218 -0.59 -10.73 11.96
CA ASP A 218 0.22 -10.64 13.18
C ASP A 218 1.36 -9.63 13.01
N ASP A 219 1.85 -9.47 11.77
CA ASP A 219 2.82 -8.43 11.40
C ASP A 219 2.23 -7.01 11.55
N VAL A 220 0.97 -6.82 11.14
CA VAL A 220 0.27 -5.53 11.28
C VAL A 220 0.06 -5.20 12.75
N GLU A 221 -0.39 -6.17 13.55
CA GLU A 221 -0.68 -5.96 14.98
C GLU A 221 0.55 -5.48 15.76
N GLN A 222 1.74 -5.99 15.42
CA GLN A 222 3.00 -5.55 16.03
C GLN A 222 3.39 -4.11 15.66
N LEU A 223 2.94 -3.61 14.50
CA LEU A 223 3.19 -2.27 13.99
C LEU A 223 2.07 -1.26 14.28
N MET A 224 1.03 -1.69 15.00
CA MET A 224 -0.05 -0.81 15.42
C MET A 224 0.45 0.22 16.44
N PRO A 225 0.29 1.52 16.17
CA PRO A 225 0.60 2.57 17.14
C PRO A 225 -0.48 2.62 18.23
N ALA A 226 -0.16 3.22 19.37
CA ALA A 226 -1.10 3.42 20.49
C ALA A 226 -1.67 4.86 20.55
N SER A 227 -1.40 5.69 19.53
CA SER A 227 -1.73 7.12 19.54
C SER A 227 -2.87 7.44 18.56
N PRO A 228 -3.91 8.20 18.99
CA PRO A 228 -5.01 8.62 18.11
C PRO A 228 -4.60 9.67 17.07
N GLY A 229 -3.40 10.25 17.21
CA GLY A 229 -2.81 11.13 16.19
C GLY A 229 -2.27 10.36 14.97
N CYS A 230 -2.07 9.05 15.11
CA CYS A 230 -1.52 8.22 14.05
C CYS A 230 -2.63 7.62 13.16
N ALA A 231 -2.28 7.36 11.90
CA ALA A 231 -3.08 6.56 11.00
C ALA A 231 -2.25 5.44 10.38
N VAL A 232 -2.89 4.30 10.15
CA VAL A 232 -2.31 3.12 9.53
C VAL A 232 -3.10 2.79 8.28
N LEU A 233 -2.42 2.80 7.14
CA LEU A 233 -2.96 2.40 5.84
C LEU A 233 -2.31 1.07 5.44
N VAL A 234 -3.12 0.03 5.31
CA VAL A 234 -2.65 -1.32 5.01
C VAL A 234 -3.11 -1.71 3.61
N THR A 235 -2.21 -2.27 2.79
CA THR A 235 -2.62 -2.99 1.57
C THR A 235 -2.32 -4.47 1.70
N SER A 236 -3.21 -5.30 1.17
CA SER A 236 -3.02 -6.75 1.16
C SER A 236 -3.68 -7.39 -0.04
N ARG A 237 -3.17 -8.55 -0.48
CA ARG A 237 -3.87 -9.41 -1.44
C ARG A 237 -4.78 -10.41 -0.73
N ARG A 238 -4.92 -10.30 0.58
CA ARG A 238 -5.87 -11.06 1.38
C ARG A 238 -6.92 -10.13 1.95
N ALA A 239 -8.13 -10.65 2.06
CA ALA A 239 -9.13 -10.01 2.89
C ALA A 239 -8.61 -9.93 4.33
N LEU A 240 -8.68 -8.75 4.95
CA LEU A 240 -8.24 -8.49 6.33
C LEU A 240 -9.43 -8.16 7.26
N PRO A 241 -10.43 -9.06 7.42
CA PRO A 241 -11.63 -8.77 8.21
C PRO A 241 -11.31 -8.51 9.69
N SER A 242 -10.23 -9.10 10.22
CA SER A 242 -9.81 -8.90 11.60
C SER A 242 -9.40 -7.46 11.91
N LEU A 243 -8.90 -6.69 10.93
CA LEU A 243 -8.61 -5.26 11.13
C LEU A 243 -9.90 -4.47 11.35
N VAL A 244 -10.99 -4.86 10.69
CA VAL A 244 -12.31 -4.27 10.93
C VAL A 244 -12.77 -4.62 12.34
N ALA A 245 -12.69 -5.90 12.71
CA ALA A 245 -13.18 -6.40 14.00
C ALA A 245 -12.39 -5.87 15.21
N ARG A 246 -11.05 -5.74 15.10
CA ARG A 246 -10.17 -5.38 16.22
C ARG A 246 -9.82 -3.89 16.27
N HIS A 247 -9.81 -3.21 15.13
CA HIS A 247 -9.33 -1.83 15.02
C HIS A 247 -10.30 -0.87 14.34
N ASN A 248 -11.57 -1.28 14.15
CA ASN A 248 -12.60 -0.48 13.48
C ASN A 248 -12.13 0.05 12.11
N ALA A 249 -11.33 -0.76 11.40
CA ALA A 249 -10.70 -0.33 10.17
C ALA A 249 -11.74 -0.06 9.07
N THR A 250 -11.57 1.05 8.35
CA THR A 250 -12.32 1.29 7.12
C THR A 250 -11.74 0.41 6.02
N ARG A 251 -12.48 -0.62 5.63
CA ARG A 251 -12.06 -1.59 4.61
C ARG A 251 -12.66 -1.26 3.25
N VAL A 252 -11.81 -1.21 2.23
CA VAL A 252 -12.21 -1.06 0.83
C VAL A 252 -11.62 -2.20 0.00
N VAL A 253 -12.48 -2.90 -0.72
CA VAL A 253 -12.09 -3.95 -1.66
C VAL A 253 -11.96 -3.34 -3.05
N VAL A 254 -10.74 -3.32 -3.58
CA VAL A 254 -10.43 -2.78 -4.90
C VAL A 254 -10.74 -3.85 -5.95
N ARG A 255 -11.71 -3.54 -6.80
CA ARG A 255 -12.14 -4.39 -7.93
C ARG A 255 -11.38 -4.03 -9.21
N PRO A 256 -11.35 -4.91 -10.22
CA PRO A 256 -10.91 -4.53 -11.57
C PRO A 256 -11.61 -3.28 -12.09
N LEU A 257 -11.00 -2.60 -13.07
CA LEU A 257 -11.58 -1.39 -13.67
C LEU A 257 -12.87 -1.72 -14.43
N SER A 258 -13.72 -0.72 -14.64
CA SER A 258 -14.78 -0.84 -15.66
C SER A 258 -14.16 -0.92 -17.06
N GLU A 259 -14.93 -1.41 -18.03
CA GLU A 259 -14.47 -1.48 -19.42
C GLU A 259 -14.06 -0.08 -19.94
N ASP A 260 -14.89 0.94 -19.71
CA ASP A 260 -14.59 2.33 -20.09
C ASP A 260 -13.26 2.81 -19.52
N LYS A 261 -13.01 2.57 -18.22
CA LYS A 261 -11.75 2.98 -17.56
C LYS A 261 -10.56 2.13 -17.99
N SER A 262 -10.80 0.90 -18.43
CA SER A 262 -9.77 0.04 -19.00
C SER A 262 -9.32 0.57 -20.36
N ILE A 263 -10.28 0.91 -21.22
CA ILE A 263 -10.02 1.49 -22.54
C ILE A 263 -9.34 2.85 -22.38
N GLU A 264 -9.80 3.70 -21.47
CA GLU A 264 -9.18 5.00 -21.17
C GLU A 264 -7.70 4.84 -20.76
N LEU A 265 -7.40 3.91 -19.85
CA LEU A 265 -6.03 3.63 -19.42
C LEU A 265 -5.14 3.23 -20.60
N MET A 266 -5.60 2.30 -21.44
CA MET A 266 -4.83 1.83 -22.58
C MET A 266 -4.68 2.92 -23.66
N SER A 267 -5.70 3.75 -23.86
CA SER A 267 -5.69 4.85 -24.83
C SER A 267 -4.64 5.91 -24.50
N ILE A 268 -4.41 6.18 -23.21
CA ILE A 268 -3.36 7.10 -22.75
C ILE A 268 -1.96 6.61 -23.18
N VAL A 269 -1.75 5.29 -23.24
CA VAL A 269 -0.46 4.70 -23.61
C VAL A 269 -0.34 4.49 -25.13
N ILE A 270 -1.39 4.00 -25.78
CA ILE A 270 -1.41 3.69 -27.23
C ILE A 270 -1.57 4.95 -28.09
N GLY A 271 -2.21 5.99 -27.55
CA GLY A 271 -2.68 7.19 -28.24
C GLY A 271 -4.16 7.08 -28.61
N ASN A 272 -4.92 8.15 -28.35
CA ASN A 272 -6.39 8.18 -28.52
C ASN A 272 -6.83 7.81 -29.94
N ASP A 273 -6.23 8.43 -30.98
CA ASP A 273 -6.62 8.18 -32.37
C ASP A 273 -6.46 6.70 -32.77
N ARG A 274 -5.40 6.05 -32.30
CA ARG A 274 -5.14 4.62 -32.57
C ARG A 274 -6.09 3.71 -31.80
N ALA A 275 -6.39 4.06 -30.55
CA ALA A 275 -7.34 3.32 -29.73
C ALA A 275 -8.77 3.43 -30.28
N GLU A 276 -9.19 4.62 -30.73
CA GLU A 276 -10.49 4.83 -31.36
C GLU A 276 -10.63 4.05 -32.67
N ALA A 277 -9.59 4.06 -33.52
CA ALA A 277 -9.57 3.29 -34.76
C ALA A 277 -9.65 1.77 -34.52
N ALA A 278 -9.23 1.29 -33.34
CA ALA A 278 -9.25 -0.11 -32.98
C ALA A 278 -10.63 -0.61 -32.50
N GLY A 279 -11.52 0.30 -32.07
CA GLY A 279 -12.90 -0.01 -31.69
C GLY A 279 -13.01 -1.22 -30.74
N GLU A 280 -13.78 -2.22 -31.16
CA GLU A 280 -14.07 -3.43 -30.37
C GLU A 280 -12.80 -4.21 -29.95
N ALA A 281 -11.69 -4.09 -30.69
CA ALA A 281 -10.43 -4.73 -30.32
C ALA A 281 -9.90 -4.25 -28.96
N MET A 282 -10.13 -2.98 -28.61
CA MET A 282 -9.77 -2.45 -27.28
C MET A 282 -10.59 -3.11 -26.17
N ALA A 283 -11.89 -3.31 -26.42
CA ALA A 283 -12.78 -3.97 -25.47
C ALA A 283 -12.42 -5.46 -25.31
N MET A 284 -12.11 -6.16 -26.41
CA MET A 284 -11.63 -7.54 -26.37
C MET A 284 -10.33 -7.67 -25.57
N LEU A 285 -9.35 -6.79 -25.82
CA LEU A 285 -8.11 -6.76 -25.08
C LEU A 285 -8.35 -6.49 -23.58
N ALA A 286 -9.23 -5.53 -23.25
CA ALA A 286 -9.56 -5.21 -21.87
C ALA A 286 -10.12 -6.42 -21.11
N ARG A 287 -11.04 -7.16 -21.74
CA ARG A 287 -11.63 -8.40 -21.20
C ARG A 287 -10.57 -9.48 -21.01
N ARG A 288 -9.66 -9.65 -21.97
CA ARG A 288 -8.52 -10.60 -21.86
C ARG A 288 -7.57 -10.24 -20.72
N CYS A 289 -7.30 -8.96 -20.51
CA CYS A 289 -6.53 -8.47 -19.37
C CYS A 289 -7.29 -8.53 -18.04
N GLY A 290 -8.53 -9.05 -18.01
CA GLY A 290 -9.37 -9.12 -16.82
C GLY A 290 -9.62 -7.75 -16.18
N HIS A 291 -9.54 -6.68 -16.98
CA HIS A 291 -9.64 -5.28 -16.51
C HIS A 291 -8.66 -4.91 -15.39
N LEU A 292 -7.51 -5.59 -15.28
CA LEU A 292 -6.49 -5.31 -14.29
C LEU A 292 -5.55 -4.20 -14.78
N PRO A 293 -5.43 -3.05 -14.07
CA PRO A 293 -4.58 -1.93 -14.49
C PRO A 293 -3.17 -2.32 -14.91
N LEU A 294 -2.52 -3.23 -14.17
CA LEU A 294 -1.16 -3.68 -14.50
C LEU A 294 -1.12 -4.47 -15.82
N ALA A 295 -2.08 -5.36 -16.05
CA ALA A 295 -2.12 -6.16 -17.29
C ALA A 295 -2.44 -5.27 -18.50
N LEU A 296 -3.37 -4.33 -18.33
CA LEU A 296 -3.74 -3.35 -19.36
C LEU A 296 -2.56 -2.45 -19.74
N ALA A 297 -1.83 -1.92 -18.75
CA ALA A 297 -0.66 -1.07 -19.00
C ALA A 297 0.42 -1.82 -19.79
N LEU A 298 0.74 -3.06 -19.40
CA LEU A 298 1.73 -3.89 -20.10
C LEU A 298 1.30 -4.22 -21.53
N ALA A 299 0.02 -4.58 -21.74
CA ALA A 299 -0.51 -4.84 -23.07
C ALA A 299 -0.47 -3.59 -23.96
N ALA A 300 -0.83 -2.43 -23.40
CA ALA A 300 -0.83 -1.16 -24.11
C ALA A 300 0.59 -0.69 -24.46
N GLU A 301 1.55 -0.84 -23.54
CA GLU A 301 2.97 -0.56 -23.80
C GLU A 301 3.49 -1.42 -24.95
N GLN A 302 3.11 -2.69 -25.00
CA GLN A 302 3.51 -3.60 -26.07
C GLN A 302 2.96 -3.14 -27.43
N ILE A 303 1.70 -2.73 -27.50
CA ILE A 303 1.10 -2.16 -28.71
C ILE A 303 1.79 -0.85 -29.11
N ALA A 304 2.19 -0.03 -28.13
CA ALA A 304 2.93 1.21 -28.36
C ALA A 304 4.32 0.98 -28.96
N MET A 305 4.94 -0.20 -28.75
CA MET A 305 6.23 -0.56 -29.40
C MET A 305 6.12 -0.77 -30.92
N TYR A 306 4.91 -0.94 -31.46
CA TYR A 306 4.65 -1.13 -32.89
C TYR A 306 3.75 -0.01 -33.44
N PRO A 307 4.24 1.25 -33.51
CA PRO A 307 3.41 2.42 -33.82
C PRO A 307 2.80 2.39 -35.23
N ASN A 308 3.45 1.72 -36.18
CA ASN A 308 3.01 1.66 -37.58
C ASN A 308 2.06 0.49 -37.88
N ARG A 309 1.77 -0.36 -36.88
CA ARG A 309 0.87 -1.50 -37.05
C ARG A 309 -0.54 -1.18 -36.55
N PRO A 310 -1.59 -1.65 -37.25
CA PRO A 310 -2.96 -1.55 -36.75
C PRO A 310 -3.09 -2.26 -35.39
N VAL A 311 -3.77 -1.61 -34.45
CA VAL A 311 -3.98 -2.16 -33.10
C VAL A 311 -4.79 -3.46 -33.18
N VAL A 312 -5.79 -3.53 -34.08
CA VAL A 312 -6.63 -4.72 -34.28
C VAL A 312 -5.78 -5.95 -34.61
N GLU A 313 -4.83 -5.84 -35.53
CA GLU A 313 -3.95 -6.96 -35.88
C GLU A 313 -3.10 -7.44 -34.69
N LEU A 314 -2.59 -6.50 -33.89
CA LEU A 314 -1.79 -6.82 -32.71
C LEU A 314 -2.64 -7.50 -31.63
N VAL A 315 -3.89 -7.05 -31.47
CA VAL A 315 -4.85 -7.66 -30.54
C VAL A 315 -5.27 -9.05 -31.01
N ASP A 316 -5.53 -9.25 -32.30
CA ASP A 316 -5.87 -10.56 -32.84
C ASP A 316 -4.71 -11.54 -32.66
N GLU A 317 -3.47 -11.12 -32.92
CA GLU A 317 -2.28 -11.92 -32.61
C GLU A 317 -2.15 -12.23 -31.11
N MET A 318 -2.54 -11.30 -30.22
CA MET A 318 -2.58 -11.51 -28.77
C MET A 318 -3.65 -12.50 -28.34
N ILE A 319 -4.76 -12.59 -29.08
CA ILE A 319 -5.90 -13.45 -28.75
C ILE A 319 -5.70 -14.87 -29.29
N ASP A 320 -5.18 -15.01 -30.51
CA ASP A 320 -5.02 -16.29 -31.20
C ASP A 320 -3.84 -17.11 -30.70
N ASP A 321 -2.83 -16.43 -30.13
CA ASP A 321 -1.64 -17.07 -29.59
C ASP A 321 -1.61 -16.93 -28.06
N GLU A 322 -2.33 -17.84 -27.37
CA GLU A 322 -2.27 -17.96 -25.90
C GLU A 322 -0.80 -18.04 -25.43
N ASP A 323 0.12 -18.63 -26.21
CA ASP A 323 1.55 -18.71 -25.93
C ASP A 323 2.29 -17.37 -26.07
N ARG A 324 1.82 -16.42 -26.89
CA ARG A 324 2.40 -15.07 -26.95
C ARG A 324 1.92 -14.16 -25.83
N LEU A 325 0.67 -14.27 -25.39
CA LEU A 325 0.26 -13.59 -24.16
C LEU A 325 1.07 -14.12 -22.94
N ARG A 326 1.37 -15.43 -22.92
CA ARG A 326 2.33 -16.07 -21.98
C ARG A 326 3.75 -15.52 -22.12
N ALA A 327 4.25 -15.36 -23.34
CA ALA A 327 5.60 -14.85 -23.64
C ALA A 327 5.76 -13.34 -23.35
N TRP A 328 4.67 -12.57 -23.33
CA TRP A 328 4.69 -11.11 -23.16
C TRP A 328 4.46 -10.65 -21.71
N GLY A 329 3.83 -11.48 -20.87
CA GLY A 329 3.70 -11.25 -19.42
C GLY A 329 4.85 -11.82 -18.56
N ASN A 330 5.94 -12.26 -19.21
CA ASN A 330 6.74 -13.40 -18.76
C ASN A 330 7.78 -13.12 -17.65
N THR A 331 7.58 -12.07 -16.86
CA THR A 331 8.28 -12.01 -15.57
C THR A 331 7.37 -11.42 -14.50
N ASN A 332 6.90 -10.18 -14.66
CA ASN A 332 6.24 -9.50 -13.54
C ASN A 332 4.83 -10.01 -13.21
N LEU A 333 3.94 -10.27 -14.18
CA LEU A 333 2.56 -10.67 -13.88
C LEU A 333 2.45 -12.13 -13.44
N ARG A 334 3.19 -13.03 -14.11
CA ARG A 334 3.28 -14.45 -13.74
C ARG A 334 3.93 -14.61 -12.36
N GLU A 335 5.02 -13.90 -12.09
CA GLU A 335 5.67 -13.91 -10.77
C GLU A 335 4.69 -13.40 -9.70
N VAL A 336 4.01 -12.29 -9.96
CA VAL A 336 3.00 -11.72 -9.06
C VAL A 336 1.83 -12.66 -8.79
N LEU A 337 1.30 -13.39 -9.77
CA LEU A 337 0.21 -14.37 -9.55
C LEU A 337 0.72 -15.64 -8.87
N SER A 338 1.94 -16.08 -9.21
CA SER A 338 2.54 -17.28 -8.61
C SER A 338 2.69 -17.20 -7.10
N TRP A 339 2.92 -15.99 -6.61
CA TRP A 339 2.99 -15.67 -5.20
C TRP A 339 1.66 -15.89 -4.46
N SER A 340 0.52 -15.51 -5.06
CA SER A 340 -0.81 -15.82 -4.50
C SER A 340 -1.11 -17.32 -4.55
N TYR A 341 -0.70 -18.01 -5.62
CA TYR A 341 -0.88 -19.44 -5.78
C TYR A 341 -0.07 -20.27 -4.77
N ARG A 342 1.20 -19.91 -4.52
CA ARG A 342 2.06 -20.58 -3.53
C ARG A 342 1.55 -20.51 -2.10
N ASN A 343 0.65 -19.57 -1.80
CA ASN A 343 0.02 -19.41 -0.49
C ASN A 343 -1.27 -20.24 -0.32
N LEU A 344 -1.64 -21.05 -1.32
CA LEU A 344 -2.77 -21.97 -1.24
C LEU A 344 -2.41 -23.25 -0.47
N SER A 345 -3.43 -23.85 0.16
CA SER A 345 -3.32 -25.24 0.57
C SER A 345 -3.22 -26.14 -0.67
N PRO A 346 -2.64 -27.36 -0.56
CA PRO A 346 -2.58 -28.31 -1.67
C PRO A 346 -3.96 -28.55 -2.32
N ASP A 347 -5.00 -28.73 -1.51
CA ASP A 347 -6.37 -28.97 -1.96
C ASP A 347 -6.96 -27.74 -2.70
N ALA A 348 -6.67 -26.53 -2.23
CA ALA A 348 -7.14 -25.30 -2.89
C ALA A 348 -6.38 -25.05 -4.20
N ALA A 349 -5.09 -25.40 -4.27
CA ALA A 349 -4.29 -25.34 -5.49
C ALA A 349 -4.81 -26.32 -6.56
N LEU A 350 -5.15 -27.55 -6.17
CA LEU A 350 -5.80 -28.53 -7.04
C LEU A 350 -7.15 -28.03 -7.56
N LEU A 351 -8.00 -27.51 -6.67
CA LEU A 351 -9.29 -26.94 -7.05
C LEU A 351 -9.14 -25.79 -8.04
N PHE A 352 -8.16 -24.92 -7.81
CA PHE A 352 -7.82 -23.82 -8.70
C PHE A 352 -7.39 -24.28 -10.09
N GLN A 353 -6.54 -25.32 -10.17
CA GLN A 353 -6.11 -25.91 -11.43
C GLN A 353 -7.29 -26.50 -12.21
N VAL A 354 -8.15 -27.29 -11.54
CA VAL A 354 -9.35 -27.89 -12.14
C VAL A 354 -10.29 -26.82 -12.70
N PHE A 355 -10.55 -25.73 -11.96
CA PHE A 355 -11.39 -24.65 -12.45
C PHE A 355 -10.78 -23.86 -13.59
N SER A 356 -9.45 -23.67 -13.57
CA SER A 356 -8.75 -22.92 -14.61
C SER A 356 -8.80 -23.62 -15.98
N GLN A 357 -8.94 -24.96 -15.98
CA GLN A 357 -9.15 -25.77 -17.18
C GLN A 357 -10.58 -25.72 -17.72
N HIS A 358 -11.55 -25.20 -16.95
CA HIS A 358 -12.94 -25.16 -17.38
C HIS A 358 -13.17 -24.14 -18.51
N ARG A 359 -14.14 -24.44 -19.39
CA ARG A 359 -14.46 -23.63 -20.59
C ARG A 359 -15.17 -22.33 -20.27
N ASP A 360 -15.94 -22.30 -19.19
CA ASP A 360 -16.64 -21.10 -18.74
C ASP A 360 -15.88 -20.40 -17.62
N SER A 361 -15.91 -19.07 -17.63
CA SER A 361 -15.36 -18.21 -16.56
C SER A 361 -16.26 -18.15 -15.32
N HIS A 362 -17.44 -18.80 -15.39
CA HIS A 362 -18.48 -18.81 -14.37
C HIS A 362 -18.86 -20.24 -14.02
N LEU A 363 -18.90 -20.58 -12.73
CA LEU A 363 -19.24 -21.92 -12.25
C LEU A 363 -20.12 -21.82 -11.00
N SER A 364 -21.11 -22.71 -10.88
CA SER A 364 -21.82 -22.86 -9.61
C SER A 364 -21.00 -23.71 -8.64
N VAL A 365 -21.24 -23.55 -7.33
CA VAL A 365 -20.63 -24.40 -6.29
C VAL A 365 -20.88 -25.89 -6.53
N ALA A 366 -22.05 -26.25 -7.04
CA ALA A 366 -22.40 -27.64 -7.35
C ALA A 366 -21.58 -28.19 -8.52
N ALA A 367 -21.42 -27.40 -9.59
CA ALA A 367 -20.57 -27.79 -10.73
C ALA A 367 -19.10 -27.89 -10.32
N ALA A 368 -18.64 -26.95 -9.49
CA ALA A 368 -17.32 -26.96 -8.89
C ALA A 368 -17.05 -28.24 -8.05
N ALA A 369 -18.03 -28.68 -7.26
CA ALA A 369 -17.96 -29.92 -6.49
C ALA A 369 -17.94 -31.17 -7.37
N ALA A 370 -18.74 -31.19 -8.43
CA ALA A 370 -18.76 -32.28 -9.40
C ALA A 370 -17.41 -32.40 -10.15
N LEU A 371 -16.83 -31.27 -10.57
CA LEU A 371 -15.53 -31.24 -11.26
C LEU A 371 -14.38 -31.70 -10.36
N ALA A 372 -14.42 -31.34 -9.07
CA ALA A 372 -13.38 -31.70 -8.10
C ALA A 372 -13.57 -33.09 -7.48
N GLY A 373 -14.73 -33.73 -7.68
CA GLY A 373 -15.03 -35.04 -7.09
C GLY A 373 -15.13 -35.05 -5.56
N VAL A 374 -15.47 -33.92 -4.93
CA VAL A 374 -15.56 -33.80 -3.45
C VAL A 374 -16.86 -33.18 -2.97
N PRO A 375 -17.25 -33.39 -1.69
CA PRO A 375 -18.48 -32.85 -1.15
C PRO A 375 -18.56 -31.32 -1.29
N ALA A 376 -19.76 -30.81 -1.60
CA ALA A 376 -19.99 -29.37 -1.79
C ALA A 376 -19.56 -28.52 -0.58
N LEU A 377 -19.62 -29.05 0.64
CA LEU A 377 -19.14 -28.37 1.85
C LEU A 377 -17.62 -28.17 1.83
N GLN A 378 -16.86 -29.16 1.36
CA GLN A 378 -15.41 -29.06 1.22
C GLN A 378 -15.03 -28.06 0.13
N VAL A 379 -15.71 -28.11 -1.03
CA VAL A 379 -15.55 -27.12 -2.10
C VAL A 379 -15.84 -25.70 -1.63
N ARG A 380 -16.90 -25.48 -0.84
CA ARG A 380 -17.18 -24.15 -0.25
C ARG A 380 -16.03 -23.64 0.59
N ARG A 381 -15.43 -24.48 1.45
CA ARG A 381 -14.27 -24.10 2.28
C ARG A 381 -13.05 -23.72 1.43
N LEU A 382 -12.76 -24.50 0.40
CA LEU A 382 -11.66 -24.23 -0.53
C LEU A 382 -11.92 -22.97 -1.38
N LEU A 383 -13.15 -22.76 -1.82
CA LEU A 383 -13.58 -21.53 -2.50
C LEU A 383 -13.45 -20.30 -1.62
N HIS A 384 -13.76 -20.39 -0.32
CA HIS A 384 -13.49 -19.32 0.61
C HIS A 384 -11.99 -19.00 0.72
N GLN A 385 -11.12 -20.02 0.69
CA GLN A 385 -9.68 -19.81 0.67
C GLN A 385 -9.23 -19.11 -0.62
N LEU A 386 -9.70 -19.56 -1.79
CA LEU A 386 -9.41 -18.93 -3.08
C LEU A 386 -9.92 -17.49 -3.16
N ALA A 387 -11.14 -17.24 -2.66
CA ALA A 387 -11.74 -15.92 -2.62
C ALA A 387 -11.00 -15.00 -1.65
N SER A 388 -10.49 -15.55 -0.53
CA SER A 388 -9.69 -14.79 0.43
C SER A 388 -8.38 -14.28 -0.15
N LEU A 389 -7.86 -14.92 -1.20
CA LEU A 389 -6.67 -14.53 -1.96
C LEU A 389 -7.00 -13.80 -3.27
N HIS A 390 -8.28 -13.48 -3.48
CA HIS A 390 -8.82 -12.87 -4.70
C HIS A 390 -8.43 -13.61 -6.00
N LEU A 391 -8.30 -14.95 -5.92
CA LEU A 391 -8.13 -15.80 -7.10
C LEU A 391 -9.47 -16.15 -7.74
N VAL A 392 -10.56 -16.06 -6.96
CA VAL A 392 -11.94 -16.17 -7.44
C VAL A 392 -12.80 -15.09 -6.81
N GLU A 393 -13.87 -14.70 -7.50
CA GLU A 393 -14.96 -13.92 -6.93
C GLU A 393 -16.18 -14.82 -6.76
N ILE A 394 -16.95 -14.58 -5.70
CA ILE A 394 -18.23 -15.26 -5.46
C ILE A 394 -19.27 -14.15 -5.39
N ASP A 395 -20.24 -14.16 -6.31
CA ASP A 395 -21.33 -13.20 -6.30
C ASP A 395 -22.45 -13.59 -5.32
N SER A 396 -23.48 -12.75 -5.22
CA SER A 396 -24.63 -12.96 -4.34
C SER A 396 -25.38 -14.27 -4.63
N ASP A 397 -25.34 -14.73 -5.88
CA ASP A 397 -26.04 -15.94 -6.34
C ASP A 397 -25.17 -17.20 -6.21
N GLN A 398 -24.02 -17.09 -5.50
CA GLN A 398 -23.05 -18.17 -5.32
C GLN A 398 -22.41 -18.65 -6.65
N VAL A 399 -22.41 -17.79 -7.67
CA VAL A 399 -21.67 -18.05 -8.89
C VAL A 399 -20.23 -17.62 -8.68
N ILE A 400 -19.33 -18.56 -8.93
CA ILE A 400 -17.89 -18.42 -8.83
C ILE A 400 -17.40 -17.85 -10.14
N ARG A 401 -16.59 -16.79 -10.10
CA ARG A 401 -15.97 -16.18 -11.26
C ARG A 401 -14.46 -16.26 -11.14
N LEU A 402 -13.77 -16.74 -12.17
CA LEU A 402 -12.34 -16.58 -12.32
C LEU A 402 -12.07 -15.47 -13.33
N HIS A 403 -11.20 -14.53 -12.97
CA HIS A 403 -10.72 -13.52 -13.91
C HIS A 403 -9.82 -14.16 -14.95
N GLU A 404 -9.92 -13.72 -16.21
CA GLU A 404 -9.27 -14.38 -17.35
C GLU A 404 -7.75 -14.48 -17.19
N VAL A 405 -7.11 -13.43 -16.68
CA VAL A 405 -5.66 -13.43 -16.36
C VAL A 405 -5.30 -14.48 -15.31
N VAL A 406 -6.16 -14.68 -14.31
CA VAL A 406 -5.94 -15.67 -13.25
C VAL A 406 -6.17 -17.09 -13.79
N ARG A 407 -7.17 -17.25 -14.65
CA ARG A 407 -7.49 -18.51 -15.33
C ARG A 407 -6.40 -18.92 -16.32
N ALA A 408 -5.87 -17.97 -17.10
CA ALA A 408 -4.73 -18.19 -17.99
C ALA A 408 -3.51 -18.70 -17.18
N TYR A 409 -3.18 -18.04 -16.07
CA TYR A 409 -2.12 -18.49 -15.17
C TYR A 409 -2.35 -19.93 -14.65
N GLY A 410 -3.58 -20.29 -14.29
CA GLY A 410 -3.90 -21.65 -13.84
C GLY A 410 -3.81 -22.71 -14.94
N ARG A 411 -4.05 -22.37 -16.20
CA ARG A 411 -3.82 -23.28 -17.35
C ARG A 411 -2.34 -23.50 -17.59
N ASP A 412 -1.54 -22.45 -17.50
CA ASP A 412 -0.08 -22.53 -17.68
C ASP A 412 0.54 -23.46 -16.64
N LEU A 413 0.03 -23.43 -15.41
CA LEU A 413 0.44 -24.34 -14.34
C LEU A 413 0.10 -25.80 -14.68
N ALA A 414 -1.08 -26.06 -15.27
CA ALA A 414 -1.48 -27.42 -15.66
C ALA A 414 -0.57 -27.97 -16.77
N THR A 415 -0.25 -27.16 -17.78
CA THR A 415 0.68 -27.57 -18.86
C THR A 415 2.11 -27.83 -18.38
N ALA A 416 2.56 -27.13 -17.32
CA ALA A 416 3.88 -27.36 -16.72
C ALA A 416 3.90 -28.60 -15.81
N VAL A 417 2.78 -28.96 -15.18
CA VAL A 417 2.64 -30.14 -14.32
C VAL A 417 2.37 -31.41 -15.12
N ASP A 418 1.67 -31.32 -16.26
CA ASP A 418 1.46 -32.45 -17.18
C ASP A 418 2.78 -32.96 -17.80
N ALA A 419 3.86 -32.17 -17.74
CA ALA A 419 5.20 -32.60 -18.12
C ALA A 419 5.95 -33.39 -17.01
N GLU A 420 5.48 -33.37 -15.75
CA GLU A 420 6.16 -34.01 -14.61
C GLU A 420 5.31 -35.01 -13.80
N GLU A 421 3.99 -34.90 -13.66
CA GLU A 421 3.14 -35.93 -13.01
C GLU A 421 1.63 -35.58 -13.08
N GLN A 422 0.80 -36.45 -13.65
CA GLN A 422 -0.67 -36.33 -13.59
C GLN A 422 -1.18 -36.53 -12.14
N ARG A 423 -1.33 -35.45 -11.37
CA ARG A 423 -2.07 -35.48 -10.10
C ARG A 423 -3.58 -35.43 -10.35
N ILE A 424 -4.17 -36.60 -10.57
CA ILE A 424 -5.60 -36.82 -10.36
C ILE A 424 -5.90 -36.57 -8.88
N TRP A 425 -7.00 -35.86 -8.58
CA TRP A 425 -7.48 -35.64 -7.22
C TRP A 425 -7.49 -36.98 -6.45
N PRO A 426 -6.78 -37.12 -5.31
CA PRO A 426 -6.70 -38.40 -4.62
C PRO A 426 -8.11 -38.83 -4.21
N PRO A 427 -8.49 -40.12 -4.42
CA PRO A 427 -9.80 -40.59 -4.02
C PRO A 427 -10.01 -40.33 -2.53
N PRO A 428 -11.24 -40.01 -2.09
CA PRO A 428 -11.51 -39.73 -0.69
C PRO A 428 -11.01 -40.90 0.15
N THR A 429 -10.11 -40.63 1.10
CA THR A 429 -9.67 -41.60 2.09
C THR A 429 -10.90 -41.95 2.92
N VAL A 430 -11.50 -43.11 2.63
CA VAL A 430 -12.58 -43.67 3.44
C VAL A 430 -11.95 -44.02 4.80
N ALA A 431 -12.39 -43.34 5.85
CA ALA A 431 -12.09 -43.69 7.24
C ALA A 431 -13.00 -44.84 7.69
#